data_AF-A0A7W8SYH4-F1
#
_entry.id   AF-A0A7W8SYH4-F1
#
_cell.length_a   1.000
_cell.length_b   1.000
_cell.length_c   1.000
_cell.angle_alpha   90.00
_cell.angle_beta   90.00
_cell.angle_gamma   90.00
#
_symmetry.space_group_name_H-M   'P 1'
#
loop_
_entity.id
_entity.type
_entity.pdbx_description
1 polymer ?
#
loop_
_entity_poly.entity_id
_entity_poly.type
_entity_poly.pdbx_seq_one_letter_code
_entity_poly.pdbx_strand_id
1 'polypeptide(L)'
;MVAVADLNQPGHRSVTNDIENVIADLVRVGALLSGDRVIYRDSDGVWDQVIIDDACRFERFESIGASSAVEAVVRLIAQEHPITPASDDDLLARGYLAPVRRFDNGRIACLMEVNPWLYAICTDLFEGGHDNAFYYRDRESATNALLAWDGTGEPSDWWRHPQSGRRRHDGDPSREYYQP
;
A
#
# COMPACT_ATOMS: atom_id res chain seq x y z
N MET A 1 -5.93 -7.61 -17.81
CA MET A 1 -5.80 -8.69 -16.79
C MET A 1 -7.04 -9.56 -16.82
N VAL A 2 -6.84 -10.88 -16.77
CA VAL A 2 -7.88 -11.90 -16.86
C VAL A 2 -7.83 -12.80 -15.64
N ALA A 3 -8.99 -13.12 -15.07
CA ALA A 3 -9.12 -14.07 -13.98
C ALA A 3 -9.86 -15.33 -14.47
N VAL A 4 -9.24 -16.49 -14.26
CA VAL A 4 -9.80 -17.79 -14.64
C VAL A 4 -10.11 -18.57 -13.37
N ALA A 5 -11.29 -19.16 -13.29
CA ALA A 5 -11.65 -20.02 -12.18
C ALA A 5 -12.14 -21.37 -12.71
N ASP A 6 -11.69 -22.44 -12.08
CA ASP A 6 -12.23 -23.77 -12.33
C ASP A 6 -13.70 -23.84 -11.87
N LEU A 7 -14.57 -24.36 -12.74
CA LEU A 7 -15.98 -24.58 -12.43
C LEU A 7 -16.22 -25.91 -11.70
N ASN A 8 -15.19 -26.74 -11.54
CA ASN A 8 -15.20 -28.03 -10.85
C ASN A 8 -16.32 -28.96 -11.35
N GLN A 9 -16.53 -29.01 -12.66
CA GLN A 9 -17.56 -29.85 -13.26
C GLN A 9 -17.10 -31.32 -13.35
N PRO A 10 -17.87 -32.29 -12.81
CA PRO A 10 -17.50 -33.70 -12.88
C PRO A 10 -17.32 -34.20 -14.31
N GLY A 11 -16.20 -34.89 -14.59
CA GLY A 11 -15.89 -35.46 -15.91
C GLY A 11 -15.26 -34.48 -16.90
N HIS A 12 -15.02 -33.23 -16.50
CA HIS A 12 -14.28 -32.24 -17.28
C HIS A 12 -12.84 -32.11 -16.77
N ARG A 13 -11.93 -31.65 -17.65
CA ARG A 13 -10.55 -31.35 -17.24
C ARG A 13 -10.55 -30.09 -16.37
N SER A 14 -9.70 -30.09 -15.35
CA SER A 14 -9.45 -28.89 -14.57
C SER A 14 -8.67 -27.87 -15.37
N VAL A 15 -8.74 -26.60 -14.96
CA VAL A 15 -7.97 -25.50 -15.59
C VAL A 15 -6.48 -25.82 -15.60
N THR A 16 -5.93 -26.33 -14.50
CA THR A 16 -4.51 -26.69 -14.39
C THR A 16 -4.09 -27.74 -15.43
N ASN A 17 -4.98 -28.68 -15.76
CA ASN A 17 -4.71 -29.78 -16.69
C ASN A 17 -5.00 -29.43 -18.16
N ASP A 18 -5.55 -28.24 -18.43
CA ASP A 18 -5.98 -27.82 -19.78
C ASP A 18 -5.67 -26.34 -20.06
N ILE A 19 -4.70 -25.76 -19.34
CA ILE A 19 -4.46 -24.31 -19.30
C ILE A 19 -4.09 -23.76 -20.69
N GLU A 20 -3.38 -24.52 -21.51
CA GLU A 20 -3.00 -24.11 -22.85
C GLU A 20 -4.23 -23.92 -23.75
N ASN A 21 -5.23 -24.80 -23.63
CA ASN A 21 -6.48 -24.69 -24.39
C ASN A 21 -7.34 -23.53 -23.86
N VAL A 22 -7.39 -23.35 -22.54
CA VAL A 22 -8.07 -22.20 -21.91
C VAL A 22 -7.48 -20.88 -22.42
N ILE A 23 -6.15 -20.74 -22.42
CA ILE A 23 -5.46 -19.56 -22.94
C ILE A 23 -5.77 -19.37 -24.43
N ALA A 24 -5.65 -20.42 -25.25
CA ALA A 24 -5.92 -20.35 -26.67
C ALA A 24 -7.36 -19.88 -26.96
N ASP A 25 -8.34 -20.36 -26.19
CA ASP A 25 -9.73 -19.92 -26.31
C ASP A 25 -9.92 -18.46 -25.90
N LEU A 26 -9.29 -18.01 -24.80
CA LEU A 26 -9.34 -16.62 -24.36
C LEU A 26 -8.75 -15.67 -25.41
N VAL A 27 -7.64 -16.03 -26.05
CA VAL A 27 -7.04 -15.27 -27.16
C VAL A 27 -7.98 -15.27 -28.37
N ARG A 28 -8.53 -16.42 -28.74
CA ARG A 28 -9.44 -16.58 -29.89
C ARG A 28 -10.68 -15.70 -29.77
N VAL A 29 -11.23 -15.55 -28.57
CA VAL A 29 -12.41 -14.70 -28.32
C VAL A 29 -12.05 -13.23 -28.02
N GLY A 30 -10.76 -12.88 -28.02
CA GLY A 30 -10.27 -11.53 -27.76
C GLY A 30 -10.37 -11.10 -26.29
N ALA A 31 -10.53 -12.04 -25.37
CA ALA A 31 -10.56 -11.78 -23.93
C ALA A 31 -9.15 -11.70 -23.30
N LEU A 32 -8.13 -12.20 -24.00
CA LEU A 32 -6.73 -12.13 -23.61
C LEU A 32 -5.88 -11.56 -24.76
N LEU A 33 -5.09 -10.52 -24.47
CA LEU A 33 -4.20 -9.86 -25.42
C LEU A 33 -2.74 -9.89 -24.93
N SER A 34 -1.80 -9.65 -25.84
CA SER A 34 -0.38 -9.53 -25.48
C SER A 34 -0.17 -8.46 -24.39
N GLY A 35 0.57 -8.80 -23.35
CA GLY A 35 0.81 -7.93 -22.19
C GLY A 35 -0.25 -8.03 -21.08
N ASP A 36 -1.34 -8.77 -21.29
CA ASP A 36 -2.26 -9.07 -20.20
C ASP A 36 -1.65 -10.04 -19.18
N ARG A 37 -2.04 -9.86 -17.93
CA ARG A 37 -1.78 -10.82 -16.85
C ARG A 37 -2.94 -11.79 -16.71
N VAL A 38 -2.62 -13.04 -16.40
CA VAL A 38 -3.60 -14.08 -16.11
C VAL A 38 -3.38 -14.59 -14.69
N ILE A 39 -4.44 -14.55 -13.88
CA ILE A 39 -4.51 -15.26 -12.60
C ILE A 39 -5.49 -16.41 -12.73
N TYR A 40 -5.20 -17.52 -12.06
CA TYR A 40 -6.10 -18.66 -12.03
C TYR A 40 -6.37 -19.12 -10.60
N ARG A 41 -7.55 -19.69 -10.38
CA ARG A 41 -7.90 -20.35 -9.13
C ARG A 41 -7.82 -21.86 -9.29
N ASP A 42 -7.03 -22.52 -8.45
CA ASP A 42 -6.93 -23.98 -8.42
C ASP A 42 -8.11 -24.63 -7.67
N SER A 43 -8.09 -25.97 -7.59
CA SER A 43 -9.12 -26.77 -6.92
C SER A 43 -9.13 -26.60 -5.40
N ASP A 44 -8.00 -26.22 -4.79
CA ASP A 44 -7.89 -25.94 -3.36
C ASP A 44 -8.38 -24.52 -3.04
N GLY A 45 -8.73 -23.75 -4.08
CA GLY A 45 -9.28 -22.42 -3.98
C GLY A 45 -8.24 -21.33 -3.90
N VAL A 46 -6.96 -21.66 -4.10
CA VAL A 46 -5.82 -20.75 -4.09
C VAL A 46 -5.71 -20.07 -5.45
N TRP A 47 -5.41 -18.77 -5.43
CA TRP A 47 -5.16 -17.96 -6.60
C TRP A 47 -3.67 -17.79 -6.85
N ASP A 48 -3.24 -18.14 -8.05
CA ASP A 48 -1.85 -18.12 -8.52
C ASP A 48 -1.77 -17.47 -9.93
N GLN A 49 -0.55 -17.18 -10.38
CA GLN A 49 -0.31 -16.59 -11.69
C GLN A 49 -0.11 -17.66 -12.76
N VAL A 50 -0.62 -17.37 -13.95
CA VAL A 50 -0.22 -18.07 -15.18
C VAL A 50 0.69 -17.14 -15.96
N ILE A 51 1.93 -17.58 -16.18
CA ILE A 51 2.91 -16.84 -16.97
C ILE A 51 2.70 -17.17 -18.44
N ILE A 52 2.58 -16.12 -19.25
CA ILE A 52 2.42 -16.21 -20.70
C ILE A 52 3.49 -15.38 -21.41
N ASP A 53 3.89 -15.83 -22.60
CA ASP A 53 4.81 -15.09 -23.47
C ASP A 53 4.10 -13.96 -24.26
N ASP A 54 4.85 -13.17 -25.03
CA ASP A 54 4.31 -12.09 -25.88
C ASP A 54 3.37 -12.61 -27.00
N ALA A 55 3.41 -13.92 -27.29
CA ALA A 55 2.49 -14.56 -28.23
C ALA A 55 1.24 -15.15 -27.51
N CYS A 56 1.04 -14.81 -26.24
CA CYS A 56 -0.03 -15.33 -25.37
C CYS A 56 -0.02 -16.85 -25.27
N ARG A 57 1.16 -17.47 -25.16
CA ARG A 57 1.30 -18.92 -24.93
C ARG A 57 1.69 -19.18 -23.49
N PHE A 58 1.15 -20.24 -22.92
CA PHE A 58 1.52 -20.70 -21.58
C PHE A 58 3.02 -21.00 -21.48
N GLU A 59 3.66 -20.48 -20.44
CA GLU A 59 5.04 -20.84 -20.07
C GLU A 59 5.09 -21.70 -18.80
N ARG A 60 4.46 -21.23 -17.73
CA ARG A 60 4.47 -21.89 -16.41
C ARG A 60 3.41 -21.31 -15.48
N PHE A 61 3.18 -22.01 -14.37
CA PHE A 61 2.51 -21.44 -13.20
C PHE A 61 3.53 -20.78 -12.27
N GLU A 62 3.11 -19.74 -11.58
CA GLU A 62 3.90 -19.05 -10.57
C GLU A 62 3.04 -18.77 -9.35
N SER A 63 3.51 -19.17 -8.16
CA SER A 63 2.68 -19.13 -6.96
C SER A 63 2.59 -17.70 -6.41
N ILE A 64 1.35 -17.23 -6.24
CA ILE A 64 1.02 -16.01 -5.51
C ILE A 64 0.53 -16.40 -4.11
N GLY A 65 -0.15 -17.56 -3.99
CA GLY A 65 -0.69 -18.08 -2.74
C GLY A 65 -1.79 -17.19 -2.14
N ALA A 66 -2.66 -16.62 -2.98
CA ALA A 66 -3.72 -15.73 -2.54
C ALA A 66 -5.04 -16.49 -2.29
N SER A 67 -5.84 -16.03 -1.33
CA SER A 67 -7.14 -16.64 -0.98
C SER A 67 -8.30 -16.09 -1.80
N SER A 68 -8.08 -15.01 -2.55
CA SER A 68 -9.08 -14.38 -3.41
C SER A 68 -8.43 -13.74 -4.65
N ALA A 69 -9.24 -13.50 -5.69
CA ALA A 69 -8.78 -12.80 -6.89
C ALA A 69 -8.26 -11.40 -6.55
N VAL A 70 -8.97 -10.64 -5.70
CA VAL A 70 -8.56 -9.28 -5.30
C VAL A 70 -7.20 -9.30 -4.61
N GLU A 71 -7.00 -10.23 -3.66
CA GLU A 71 -5.72 -10.39 -2.99
C GLU A 71 -4.60 -10.77 -3.97
N ALA A 72 -4.88 -11.64 -4.94
CA ALA A 72 -3.91 -12.01 -5.98
C ALA A 72 -3.45 -10.79 -6.79
N VAL A 73 -4.39 -9.93 -7.17
CA VAL A 73 -4.10 -8.67 -7.89
C VAL A 73 -3.23 -7.74 -7.06
N VAL A 74 -3.57 -7.54 -5.79
CA VAL A 74 -2.79 -6.68 -4.88
C VAL A 74 -1.35 -7.19 -4.75
N ARG A 75 -1.17 -8.51 -4.58
CA ARG A 75 0.16 -9.11 -4.46
C ARG A 75 0.98 -8.97 -5.75
N LEU A 76 0.35 -9.13 -6.93
CA LEU A 76 1.04 -8.94 -8.21
C LEU A 76 1.49 -7.49 -8.42
N ILE A 77 0.61 -6.52 -8.12
CA ILE A 77 0.95 -5.10 -8.21
C ILE A 77 2.12 -4.79 -7.27
N ALA A 78 2.12 -5.33 -6.04
CA ALA A 78 3.19 -5.14 -5.08
C ALA A 78 4.53 -5.76 -5.50
N GLN A 79 4.53 -6.84 -6.30
CA GLN A 79 5.75 -7.43 -6.86
C GLN A 79 6.36 -6.58 -7.97
N GLU A 80 5.54 -5.93 -8.81
CA GLU A 80 5.99 -5.05 -9.90
C GLU A 80 6.45 -3.68 -9.40
N HIS A 81 5.74 -3.17 -8.41
CA HIS A 81 6.01 -1.91 -7.76
C HIS A 81 6.35 -2.21 -6.31
N PRO A 82 7.52 -2.80 -6.04
CA PRO A 82 7.97 -2.96 -4.67
C PRO A 82 7.98 -1.55 -4.07
N ILE A 83 7.13 -1.33 -3.05
CA ILE A 83 7.14 -0.09 -2.28
C ILE A 83 8.51 -0.03 -1.62
N THR A 84 9.44 0.63 -2.30
CA THR A 84 10.74 0.91 -1.73
C THR A 84 10.50 2.08 -0.80
N PRO A 85 10.76 1.93 0.50
CA PRO A 85 10.56 3.04 1.41
C PRO A 85 11.41 4.22 0.93
N ALA A 86 10.78 5.38 0.74
CA ALA A 86 11.44 6.57 0.20
C ALA A 86 12.76 6.83 0.94
N SER A 87 13.82 7.14 0.20
CA SER A 87 15.09 7.51 0.82
C SER A 87 14.93 8.82 1.60
N ASP A 88 15.83 9.09 2.54
CA ASP A 88 15.79 10.35 3.29
C ASP A 88 15.92 11.55 2.33
N ASP A 89 16.74 11.43 1.28
CA ASP A 89 16.89 12.46 0.24
C ASP A 89 15.58 12.67 -0.56
N ASP A 90 14.85 11.60 -0.88
CA ASP A 90 13.55 11.72 -1.55
C ASP A 90 12.53 12.46 -0.68
N LEU A 91 12.52 12.18 0.63
CA LEU A 91 11.62 12.83 1.57
C LEU A 91 11.95 14.32 1.69
N LEU A 92 13.23 14.67 1.79
CA LEU A 92 13.67 16.07 1.84
C LEU A 92 13.33 16.81 0.53
N ALA A 93 13.53 16.17 -0.62
CA ALA A 93 13.17 16.75 -1.92
C ALA A 93 11.66 17.01 -2.08
N ARG A 94 10.82 16.26 -1.36
CA ARG A 94 9.36 16.44 -1.31
C ARG A 94 8.90 17.51 -0.31
N GLY A 95 9.83 18.17 0.39
CA GLY A 95 9.52 19.24 1.35
C GLY A 95 9.29 18.77 2.79
N TYR A 96 9.53 17.48 3.08
CA TYR A 96 9.65 17.04 4.46
C TYR A 96 10.97 17.51 5.07
N LEU A 97 11.04 17.52 6.39
CA LEU A 97 12.15 18.06 7.16
C LEU A 97 12.77 16.98 8.05
N ALA A 98 14.08 17.07 8.23
CA ALA A 98 14.82 16.27 9.19
C ALA A 98 14.43 16.65 10.65
N PRO A 99 14.53 15.69 11.60
CA PRO A 99 15.04 14.32 11.41
C PRO A 99 14.02 13.39 10.73
N VAL A 100 14.52 12.47 9.90
CA VAL A 100 13.74 11.31 9.44
C VAL A 100 13.97 10.17 10.44
N ARG A 101 12.88 9.60 10.95
CA ARG A 101 12.90 8.46 11.88
C ARG A 101 12.37 7.23 11.17
N ARG A 102 13.15 6.16 11.23
CA ARG A 102 12.76 4.80 10.82
C ARG A 102 12.65 3.96 12.08
N PHE A 103 11.55 3.23 12.21
CA PHE A 103 11.24 2.42 13.38
C PHE A 103 11.34 0.94 13.04
N ASP A 104 11.57 0.09 14.05
CA ASP A 104 11.73 -1.36 13.86
C ASP A 104 10.47 -2.04 13.30
N ASN A 105 9.30 -1.43 13.49
CA ASN A 105 8.04 -1.86 12.91
C ASN A 105 7.87 -1.49 11.43
N GLY A 106 8.92 -0.95 10.78
CA GLY A 106 8.91 -0.52 9.38
C GLY A 106 8.30 0.85 9.15
N ARG A 107 7.75 1.50 10.18
CA ARG A 107 7.17 2.84 10.08
C ARG A 107 8.26 3.87 9.82
N ILE A 108 7.91 4.89 9.04
CA ILE A 108 8.76 6.05 8.77
C ILE A 108 7.99 7.29 9.16
N ALA A 109 8.64 8.20 9.87
CA ALA A 109 8.08 9.50 10.21
C ALA A 109 9.11 10.62 10.02
N CYS A 110 8.63 11.77 9.61
CA CYS A 110 9.44 12.97 9.42
C CYS A 110 8.61 14.22 9.75
N LEU A 111 9.27 15.37 9.79
CA LEU A 111 8.60 16.62 10.04
C LEU A 111 8.07 17.25 8.74
N MET A 112 7.03 18.05 8.84
CA MET A 112 6.57 18.93 7.75
C MET A 112 6.23 20.29 8.33
N GLU A 113 6.65 21.37 7.66
CA GLU A 113 6.14 22.71 7.94
C GLU A 113 4.82 22.87 7.19
N VAL A 114 3.71 22.95 7.93
CA VAL A 114 2.38 23.16 7.33
C VAL A 114 2.20 24.63 6.97
N ASN A 115 2.64 25.51 7.88
CA ASN A 115 2.72 26.96 7.71
C ASN A 115 3.65 27.52 8.81
N PRO A 116 3.95 28.84 8.83
CA PRO A 116 4.91 29.42 9.78
C PRO A 116 4.62 29.23 11.27
N TRP A 117 3.43 28.74 11.64
CA TRP A 117 2.98 28.57 13.04
C TRP A 117 2.57 27.13 13.36
N LEU A 118 2.81 26.19 12.45
CA LEU A 118 2.27 24.85 12.55
C LEU A 118 3.19 23.84 11.89
N TYR A 119 3.67 22.90 12.69
CA TYR A 119 4.51 21.79 12.26
C TYR A 119 3.77 20.48 12.45
N ALA A 120 4.06 19.49 11.62
CA ALA A 120 3.49 18.17 11.73
C ALA A 120 4.59 17.12 11.87
N ILE A 121 4.34 16.09 12.68
CA ILE A 121 4.96 14.77 12.46
C ILE A 121 4.07 14.05 11.45
N CYS A 122 4.59 13.82 10.25
CA CYS A 122 3.94 13.03 9.20
C CYS A 122 4.44 11.59 9.27
N THR A 123 3.54 10.64 9.06
CA THR A 123 3.78 9.22 9.21
C THR A 123 3.05 8.45 8.11
N ASP A 124 3.47 7.20 7.88
CA ASP A 124 2.88 6.32 6.89
C ASP A 124 3.04 6.97 5.51
N LEU A 125 4.31 7.32 5.23
CA LEU A 125 4.75 8.06 4.06
C LEU A 125 4.66 7.18 2.80
N PHE A 126 4.11 7.73 1.73
CA PHE A 126 4.03 7.10 0.42
C PHE A 126 4.43 8.08 -0.69
N GLU A 127 4.49 7.62 -1.94
CA GLU A 127 4.98 8.43 -3.07
C GLU A 127 4.26 9.79 -3.21
N GLY A 128 2.96 9.82 -2.98
CA GLY A 128 2.11 11.00 -3.09
C GLY A 128 1.87 11.78 -1.80
N GLY A 129 2.47 11.41 -0.66
CA GLY A 129 2.22 12.10 0.61
C GLY A 129 2.41 11.24 1.86
N HIS A 130 1.46 11.38 2.79
CA HIS A 130 1.43 10.68 4.07
C HIS A 130 -0.02 10.41 4.46
N ASP A 131 -0.29 9.26 5.06
CA ASP A 131 -1.67 8.90 5.46
C ASP A 131 -2.06 9.54 6.80
N ASN A 132 -1.08 9.82 7.67
CA ASN A 132 -1.36 10.33 9.00
C ASN A 132 -0.39 11.43 9.46
N ALA A 133 -0.87 12.32 10.34
CA ALA A 133 -0.10 13.45 10.85
C ALA A 133 -0.52 13.89 12.27
N PHE A 134 0.41 14.48 13.01
CA PHE A 134 0.18 15.04 14.35
C PHE A 134 0.73 16.46 14.43
N TYR A 135 -0.11 17.45 14.74
CA TYR A 135 0.26 18.87 14.67
C TYR A 135 0.80 19.42 15.98
N TYR A 136 1.80 20.29 15.87
CA TYR A 136 2.51 20.99 16.94
C TYR A 136 2.62 22.47 16.57
N ARG A 137 2.69 23.34 17.59
CA ARG A 137 2.72 24.80 17.41
C ARG A 137 4.08 25.34 16.99
N ASP A 138 5.13 24.55 17.17
CA ASP A 138 6.49 24.92 16.87
C ASP A 138 7.30 23.69 16.50
N ARG A 139 8.40 23.95 15.79
CA ARG A 139 9.29 22.92 15.27
C ARG A 139 10.01 22.14 16.37
N GLU A 140 10.36 22.82 17.46
CA GLU A 140 11.13 22.22 18.55
C GLU A 140 10.33 21.13 19.25
N SER A 141 9.07 21.42 19.61
CA SER A 141 8.14 20.47 20.20
C SER A 141 7.91 19.26 19.29
N ALA A 142 7.70 19.50 17.98
CA ALA A 142 7.53 18.42 17.01
C ALA A 142 8.80 17.55 16.90
N THR A 143 9.98 18.18 16.90
CA THR A 143 11.27 17.48 16.83
C THR A 143 11.50 16.63 18.06
N ASN A 144 11.27 17.19 19.25
CA ASN A 144 11.45 16.48 20.52
C ASN A 144 10.48 15.29 20.64
N ALA A 145 9.21 15.49 20.28
CA ALA A 145 8.22 14.42 20.26
C ALA A 145 8.61 13.31 19.27
N LEU A 146 9.05 13.67 18.05
CA LEU A 146 9.52 12.70 17.05
C LEU A 146 10.75 11.92 17.52
N LEU A 147 11.67 12.57 18.23
CA LEU A 147 12.87 11.92 18.77
C LEU A 147 12.57 11.02 19.97
N ALA A 148 11.59 11.38 20.81
CA ALA A 148 11.18 10.57 21.96
C ALA A 148 10.28 9.38 21.59
N TRP A 149 9.60 9.45 20.46
CA TRP A 149 8.64 8.43 20.03
C TRP A 149 9.32 7.11 19.67
N ASP A 150 8.64 6.00 19.96
CA ASP A 150 9.06 4.63 19.64
C ASP A 150 8.42 4.10 18.34
N GLY A 151 7.56 4.90 17.70
CA GLY A 151 6.87 4.56 16.45
C GLY A 151 5.58 3.76 16.66
N THR A 152 5.23 3.43 17.90
CA THR A 152 3.99 2.72 18.25
C THR A 152 2.94 3.72 18.73
N GLY A 153 1.68 3.50 18.34
CA GLY A 153 0.57 4.37 18.72
C GLY A 153 0.71 5.81 18.17
N GLU A 154 0.56 6.79 19.05
CA GLU A 154 0.62 8.22 18.75
C GLU A 154 1.83 8.84 19.49
N PRO A 155 2.53 9.83 18.89
CA PRO A 155 3.55 10.58 19.60
C PRO A 155 2.94 11.35 20.78
N SER A 156 3.75 11.82 21.73
CA SER A 156 3.25 12.63 22.85
C SER A 156 3.04 14.10 22.46
N ASP A 157 2.25 14.81 23.27
CA ASP A 157 2.17 16.29 23.27
C ASP A 157 1.70 16.96 21.97
N TRP A 158 1.12 16.21 21.03
CA TRP A 158 0.51 16.80 19.83
C TRP A 158 -0.76 17.58 20.19
N TRP A 159 -0.97 18.68 19.48
CA TRP A 159 -2.06 19.63 19.70
C TRP A 159 -3.35 19.19 18.99
N ARG A 160 -3.24 18.79 17.72
CA ARG A 160 -4.37 18.39 16.89
C ARG A 160 -4.00 17.26 15.93
N HIS A 161 -4.94 16.34 15.73
CA HIS A 161 -4.91 15.35 14.66
C HIS A 161 -5.78 15.85 13.50
N PRO A 162 -5.24 16.08 12.30
CA PRO A 162 -5.97 16.74 11.22
C PRO A 162 -7.10 15.89 10.63
N GLN A 163 -6.90 14.58 10.47
CA GLN A 163 -7.89 13.67 9.86
C GLN A 163 -9.08 13.39 10.79
N SER A 164 -8.83 13.09 12.07
CA SER A 164 -9.91 12.75 13.02
C SER A 164 -10.52 13.97 13.72
N GLY A 165 -9.88 15.13 13.63
CA GLY A 165 -10.26 16.33 14.38
C GLY A 165 -10.02 16.21 15.90
N ARG A 166 -9.47 15.07 16.37
CA ARG A 166 -9.12 14.88 17.77
C ARG A 166 -8.13 15.96 18.20
N ARG A 167 -8.29 16.40 19.44
CA ARG A 167 -7.42 17.36 20.12
C ARG A 167 -6.76 16.62 21.28
N ARG A 168 -5.67 17.17 21.83
CA ARG A 168 -4.97 16.57 22.97
C ARG A 168 -5.95 16.14 24.07
N HIS A 169 -5.66 15.03 24.74
CA HIS A 169 -6.53 14.40 25.74
C HIS A 169 -7.02 15.38 26.83
N ASP A 170 -6.21 16.39 27.17
CA ASP A 170 -6.51 17.40 28.20
C ASP A 170 -6.74 18.82 27.62
N GLY A 171 -7.10 18.93 26.35
CA GLY A 171 -7.31 20.21 25.68
C GLY A 171 -8.59 20.86 26.18
N ASP A 172 -8.49 22.05 26.79
CA ASP A 172 -9.65 22.86 27.17
C ASP A 172 -10.35 23.36 25.90
N PRO A 173 -11.52 22.83 25.53
CA PRO A 173 -12.17 23.17 24.26
C PRO A 173 -12.54 24.65 24.16
N SER A 174 -12.66 25.35 25.31
CA SER A 174 -13.03 26.76 25.37
C SER A 174 -11.87 27.73 25.09
N ARG A 175 -10.63 27.25 25.10
CA ARG A 175 -9.41 28.07 24.95
C ARG A 175 -8.69 27.83 23.63
N GLU A 176 -9.29 27.06 22.73
CA GLU A 176 -8.64 26.59 21.51
C GLU A 176 -9.38 27.09 20.26
N TYR A 177 -8.61 27.61 19.30
CA TYR A 177 -9.10 28.18 18.04
C TYR A 177 -9.79 27.11 17.18
N TYR A 178 -11.04 27.37 16.77
CA TYR A 178 -11.76 26.56 15.79
C TYR A 178 -11.36 26.99 14.38
N GLN A 179 -10.78 26.07 13.61
CA GLN A 179 -10.72 26.22 12.16
C GLN A 179 -12.09 25.75 11.60
N PRO A 180 -12.86 26.64 10.94
CA PRO A 180 -14.17 26.28 10.37
C PRO A 180 -14.07 25.24 9.26
#